data_AF-A0A672QPU2-F1
#
_entry.id   AF-A0A672QPU2-F1
#
_cell.length_a   1.000
_cell.length_b   1.000
_cell.length_c   1.000
_cell.angle_alpha   90.00
_cell.angle_beta   90.00
_cell.angle_gamma   90.00
#
_symmetry.space_group_name_H-M   'P 1'
#
loop_
_entity.id
_entity.type
_entity.pdbx_description
1 polymer ?
#
loop_
_entity_poly.entity_id
_entity_poly.type
_entity_poly.pdbx_seq_one_letter_code
_entity_poly.pdbx_strand_id
1 'polypeptide(L)'
;TLFFIVFNGQKFIIIIASILISAMKLYQEALSNDTVFFMATLNQSLSCFEQYQNHTELCKDCKASYKRLKELYGRMDKNQTLCIDLEDAMNITQQLWSKNFSCLLPREETVPVIAVSSFMLFLPIIFYLSSFLHSEQKKRKLIHRK
;
A
#
# COMPACT_ATOMS: atom_id res chain seq x y z
N THR A 1 42.62 0.57 11.94
CA THR A 1 42.39 -0.86 12.28
C THR A 1 41.34 -1.05 13.37
N LEU A 2 41.35 -0.32 14.48
CA LEU A 2 40.29 -0.40 15.52
C LEU A 2 38.87 -0.08 14.99
N PHE A 3 38.72 0.90 14.09
CA PHE A 3 37.42 1.30 13.52
C PHE A 3 36.73 0.19 12.71
N PHE A 4 37.50 -0.65 12.01
CA PHE A 4 36.97 -1.80 11.25
C PHE A 4 36.55 -2.95 12.17
N ILE A 5 37.23 -3.12 13.31
CA ILE A 5 36.87 -4.11 14.33
C ILE A 5 35.58 -3.67 15.05
N VAL A 6 35.43 -2.38 15.35
CA VAL A 6 34.21 -1.81 15.94
C VAL A 6 33.03 -1.92 14.97
N PHE A 7 33.21 -1.64 13.68
CA PHE A 7 32.15 -1.77 12.67
C PHE A 7 31.74 -3.23 12.41
N ASN A 8 32.70 -4.17 12.35
CA ASN A 8 32.39 -5.60 12.23
C ASN A 8 31.75 -6.15 13.52
N GLY A 9 32.23 -5.70 14.68
CA GLY A 9 31.67 -6.04 15.99
C GLY A 9 30.24 -5.53 16.16
N GLN A 10 29.94 -4.30 15.75
CA GLN A 10 28.57 -3.76 15.74
C GLN A 10 27.64 -4.56 14.82
N LYS A 11 28.09 -4.93 13.62
CA LYS A 11 27.30 -5.78 12.72
C LYS A 11 27.02 -7.16 13.33
N PHE A 12 28.01 -7.76 13.98
CA PHE A 12 27.83 -9.04 14.67
C PHE A 12 26.88 -8.91 15.87
N ILE A 13 26.98 -7.85 16.65
CA ILE A 13 26.05 -7.54 17.76
C ILE A 13 24.63 -7.32 17.24
N ILE A 14 24.46 -6.62 16.11
CA ILE A 14 23.14 -6.43 15.48
C ILE A 14 22.57 -7.77 14.99
N ILE A 15 23.40 -8.62 14.37
CA ILE A 15 22.96 -9.95 13.91
C ILE A 15 22.55 -10.82 15.11
N ILE A 16 23.36 -10.85 16.17
CA ILE A 16 23.06 -11.60 17.40
C ILE A 16 21.79 -11.04 18.06
N ALA A 17 21.63 -9.72 18.13
CA ALA A 17 20.43 -9.07 18.64
C ALA A 17 19.20 -9.42 17.81
N SER A 18 19.29 -9.42 16.48
CA SER A 18 18.22 -9.84 15.57
C SER A 18 17.85 -11.32 15.79
N ILE A 19 18.83 -12.21 15.95
CA ILE A 19 18.58 -13.64 16.24
C ILE A 19 17.92 -13.82 17.62
N LEU A 20 18.36 -13.06 18.63
CA LEU A 20 17.79 -13.11 19.98
C LEU A 20 16.35 -12.56 19.98
N ILE A 21 16.09 -11.49 19.23
CA ILE A 21 14.75 -10.92 19.03
C ILE A 21 13.84 -11.92 18.30
N SER A 22 14.35 -12.60 17.27
CA SER A 22 13.62 -13.67 16.58
C SER A 22 13.32 -14.85 17.52
N ALA A 23 14.28 -15.26 18.34
CA ALA A 23 14.08 -16.31 19.35
C ALA A 23 13.07 -15.92 20.44
N MET A 24 13.04 -14.63 20.83
CA MET A 24 12.02 -14.09 21.74
C MET A 24 10.65 -13.98 21.07
N LYS A 25 10.58 -13.69 19.76
CA LYS A 25 9.34 -13.72 18.98
C LYS A 25 8.77 -15.14 18.83
N LEU A 26 9.63 -16.15 18.64
CA LEU A 26 9.24 -17.58 18.66
C LEU A 26 8.68 -18.02 20.02
N TYR A 27 9.05 -17.36 21.13
CA TYR A 27 8.47 -17.66 22.45
C TYR A 27 7.13 -16.94 22.69
N GLN A 28 6.97 -15.73 22.15
CA GLN A 28 5.67 -15.03 22.14
C GLN A 28 4.66 -15.65 21.16
N GLU A 29 5.14 -16.60 20.35
CA GLU A 29 4.40 -17.42 19.38
C GLU A 29 3.44 -18.44 20.00
N ALA A 30 3.27 -18.42 21.33
CA ALA A 30 2.05 -18.88 21.98
C ALA A 30 0.87 -17.93 21.69
N LEU A 31 0.64 -17.69 20.39
CA LEU A 31 -0.60 -17.42 19.71
C LEU A 31 -1.35 -16.14 20.12
N SER A 32 -0.84 -14.97 19.69
CA SER A 32 -1.69 -13.79 19.57
C SER A 32 -2.88 -14.11 18.64
N ASN A 33 -4.09 -13.72 19.04
CA ASN A 33 -5.31 -13.91 18.23
C ASN A 33 -5.15 -13.36 16.79
N ASP A 34 -4.38 -12.29 16.63
CA ASP A 34 -4.12 -11.67 15.33
C ASP A 34 -3.28 -12.56 14.41
N THR A 35 -2.30 -13.29 14.96
CA THR A 35 -1.46 -14.22 14.20
C THR A 35 -2.27 -15.41 13.70
N VAL A 36 -3.15 -15.98 14.54
CA VAL A 36 -4.08 -17.05 14.11
C VAL A 36 -4.95 -16.57 12.97
N PHE A 37 -5.53 -15.39 13.16
CA PHE A 37 -6.46 -14.82 12.21
C PHE A 37 -5.79 -14.51 10.88
N PHE A 38 -4.54 -14.03 10.91
CA PHE A 38 -3.74 -13.84 9.71
C PHE A 38 -3.44 -15.16 9.00
N MET A 39 -2.97 -16.17 9.72
CA MET A 39 -2.66 -17.48 9.13
C MET A 39 -3.91 -18.14 8.52
N ALA A 40 -5.07 -18.03 9.16
CA ALA A 40 -6.32 -18.51 8.61
C ALA A 40 -6.71 -17.77 7.32
N THR A 41 -6.55 -16.43 7.29
CA THR A 41 -6.86 -15.60 6.11
C THR A 41 -5.88 -15.85 4.96
N LEU A 42 -4.61 -16.12 5.29
CA LEU A 42 -3.57 -16.50 4.34
C LEU A 42 -3.91 -17.83 3.69
N ASN A 43 -4.21 -18.85 4.49
CA ASN A 43 -4.59 -20.18 3.99
C ASN A 43 -5.85 -20.12 3.10
N GLN A 44 -6.85 -19.32 3.48
CA GLN A 44 -8.03 -19.09 2.65
C GLN A 44 -7.69 -18.44 1.30
N SER A 45 -6.72 -17.53 1.28
CA SER A 45 -6.29 -16.87 0.04
C SER A 45 -5.54 -17.84 -0.86
N LEU A 46 -4.62 -18.64 -0.29
CA LEU A 46 -3.87 -19.66 -1.01
C LEU A 46 -4.77 -20.76 -1.56
N SER A 47 -5.75 -21.25 -0.77
CA SER A 47 -6.72 -22.23 -1.26
C SER A 47 -7.56 -21.69 -2.41
N CYS A 48 -7.87 -20.39 -2.39
CA CYS A 48 -8.53 -19.74 -3.53
C CYS A 48 -7.62 -19.75 -4.76
N PHE A 49 -6.33 -19.48 -4.62
CA PHE A 49 -5.39 -19.50 -5.75
C PHE A 49 -5.28 -20.89 -6.37
N GLU A 50 -5.26 -21.94 -5.55
CA GLU A 50 -5.18 -23.34 -5.99
C GLU A 50 -6.44 -23.81 -6.74
N GLN A 51 -7.60 -23.22 -6.47
CA GLN A 51 -8.86 -23.61 -7.10
C GLN A 51 -8.94 -23.27 -8.59
N TYR A 52 -8.15 -22.29 -9.06
CA TYR A 52 -8.23 -21.79 -10.43
C TYR A 52 -6.96 -22.09 -11.21
N GLN A 53 -7.09 -22.81 -12.33
CA GLN A 53 -6.02 -22.98 -13.30
C GLN A 53 -5.87 -21.75 -14.22
N ASN A 54 -6.96 -21.00 -14.45
CA ASN A 54 -6.96 -19.82 -15.29
C ASN A 54 -6.72 -18.55 -14.45
N HIS A 55 -5.61 -17.85 -14.73
CA HIS A 55 -5.19 -16.69 -13.96
C HIS A 55 -6.18 -15.52 -14.02
N THR A 56 -6.96 -15.40 -15.11
CA THR A 56 -7.89 -14.27 -15.29
C THR A 56 -9.08 -14.35 -14.31
N GLU A 57 -9.62 -15.55 -14.11
CA GLU A 57 -10.73 -15.81 -13.19
C GLU A 57 -10.25 -15.74 -11.73
N LEU A 58 -9.05 -16.25 -11.47
CA LEU A 58 -8.38 -16.13 -10.16
C LEU A 58 -8.29 -14.67 -9.71
N CYS A 59 -7.82 -13.76 -10.57
CA CYS A 59 -7.68 -12.34 -10.21
C CYS A 59 -9.02 -11.67 -9.88
N LYS A 60 -10.15 -12.17 -10.40
CA LYS A 60 -11.47 -11.62 -10.15
C LYS A 60 -12.06 -12.20 -8.87
N ASP A 61 -12.03 -13.52 -8.73
CA ASP A 61 -12.74 -14.23 -7.68
C ASP A 61 -11.96 -14.24 -6.35
N CYS A 62 -10.63 -14.35 -6.41
CA CYS A 62 -9.77 -14.30 -5.22
C CYS A 62 -9.39 -12.89 -4.78
N LYS A 63 -9.80 -11.85 -5.53
CA LYS A 63 -9.48 -10.43 -5.24
C LYS A 63 -9.89 -10.01 -3.85
N ALA A 64 -11.10 -10.39 -3.42
CA ALA A 64 -11.66 -9.99 -2.14
C ALA A 64 -10.87 -10.61 -0.98
N SER A 65 -10.56 -11.89 -1.07
CA SER A 65 -9.75 -12.62 -0.08
C SER A 65 -8.34 -12.02 0.05
N TYR A 66 -7.67 -11.81 -1.09
CA TYR A 66 -6.33 -11.21 -1.11
C TYR A 66 -6.33 -9.75 -0.62
N LYS A 67 -7.36 -8.96 -0.94
CA LYS A 67 -7.52 -7.59 -0.41
C LYS A 67 -7.65 -7.61 1.12
N ARG A 68 -8.47 -8.50 1.69
CA ARG A 68 -8.62 -8.66 3.14
C ARG A 68 -7.30 -9.07 3.80
N LEU A 69 -6.54 -9.98 3.21
CA LEU A 69 -5.22 -10.38 3.69
C LEU A 69 -4.28 -9.17 3.76
N LYS A 70 -4.22 -8.37 2.69
CA LYS A 70 -3.36 -7.19 2.59
C LYS A 70 -3.75 -6.09 3.58
N GLU A 71 -5.05 -5.88 3.81
CA GLU A 71 -5.55 -4.95 4.83
C GLU A 71 -5.18 -5.40 6.25
N LEU A 72 -5.32 -6.69 6.55
CA LEU A 72 -4.93 -7.26 7.83
C LEU A 72 -3.42 -7.12 8.06
N TYR A 73 -2.61 -7.47 7.06
CA TYR A 73 -1.17 -7.26 7.08
C TYR A 73 -0.82 -5.80 7.39
N GLY A 74 -1.43 -4.85 6.66
CA GLY A 74 -1.19 -3.41 6.86
C GLY A 74 -1.61 -2.88 8.24
N ARG A 75 -2.54 -3.53 8.94
CA ARG A 75 -2.86 -3.20 10.35
C ARG A 75 -1.81 -3.73 11.31
N MET A 76 -1.36 -4.96 11.11
CA MET A 76 -0.32 -5.58 11.96
C MET A 76 1.04 -4.91 11.78
N ASP A 77 1.37 -4.49 10.55
CA ASP A 77 2.57 -3.71 10.22
C ASP A 77 2.62 -2.40 11.02
N LYS A 78 1.51 -1.65 11.02
CA LYS A 78 1.37 -0.42 11.82
C LYS A 78 1.50 -0.65 13.32
N ASN A 79 1.00 -1.79 13.80
CA ASN A 79 1.07 -2.17 15.21
C ASN A 79 2.42 -2.80 15.61
N GLN A 80 3.36 -2.96 14.66
CA GLN A 80 4.67 -3.59 14.86
C GLN A 80 4.59 -5.01 15.42
N THR A 81 3.49 -5.71 15.16
CA THR A 81 3.24 -7.08 15.63
C THR A 81 3.67 -8.15 14.62
N LEU A 82 4.26 -7.76 13.50
CA LEU A 82 4.75 -8.69 12.47
C LEU A 82 6.06 -9.37 12.88
N CYS A 83 6.16 -10.66 12.60
CA CYS A 83 7.42 -11.41 12.64
C CYS A 83 7.88 -11.73 11.21
N ILE A 84 9.15 -12.13 11.10
CA ILE A 84 9.81 -12.36 9.81
C ILE A 84 9.08 -13.43 8.99
N ASP A 85 8.53 -14.46 9.64
CA ASP A 85 7.80 -15.53 8.95
C ASP A 85 6.51 -15.03 8.29
N LEU A 86 5.81 -14.08 8.93
CA LEU A 86 4.60 -13.45 8.35
C LEU A 86 4.95 -12.48 7.23
N GLU A 87 6.05 -11.75 7.37
CA GLU A 87 6.58 -10.87 6.32
C GLU A 87 6.98 -11.68 5.08
N ASP A 88 7.71 -12.78 5.27
CA ASP A 88 8.13 -13.67 4.19
C ASP A 88 6.94 -14.35 3.53
N ALA A 89 5.99 -14.88 4.31
CA ALA A 89 4.76 -15.46 3.79
C ALA A 89 3.95 -14.45 2.97
N MET A 90 3.83 -13.20 3.44
CA MET A 90 3.14 -12.15 2.70
C MET A 90 3.92 -11.75 1.43
N ASN A 91 5.25 -11.66 1.49
CA ASN A 91 6.09 -11.32 0.36
C ASN A 91 5.98 -12.36 -0.76
N ILE A 92 6.03 -13.65 -0.42
CA ILE A 92 5.82 -14.76 -1.37
C ILE A 92 4.41 -14.68 -1.96
N THR A 93 3.39 -14.49 -1.12
CA THR A 93 1.99 -14.40 -1.58
C THR A 93 1.76 -13.19 -2.49
N GLN A 94 2.38 -12.06 -2.19
CA GLN A 94 2.32 -10.86 -3.01
C GLN A 94 3.05 -11.04 -4.34
N GLN A 95 4.19 -11.73 -4.34
CA GLN A 95 4.90 -12.09 -5.57
C GLN A 95 4.07 -13.03 -6.44
N LEU A 96 3.42 -14.03 -5.85
CA LEU A 96 2.50 -14.92 -6.56
C LEU A 96 1.37 -14.12 -7.23
N TRP A 97 0.68 -13.27 -6.45
CA TRP A 97 -0.41 -12.43 -6.94
C TRP A 97 0.02 -11.49 -8.08
N SER A 98 1.12 -10.76 -7.90
CA SER A 98 1.50 -9.69 -8.83
C SER A 98 2.36 -10.17 -9.99
N LYS A 99 3.30 -11.09 -9.77
CA LYS A 99 4.25 -11.52 -10.83
C LYS A 99 3.78 -12.78 -11.53
N ASN A 100 3.34 -13.79 -10.77
CA ASN A 100 2.97 -15.07 -11.38
C ASN A 100 1.58 -14.99 -12.02
N PHE A 101 0.61 -14.41 -11.31
CA PHE A 101 -0.75 -14.25 -11.83
C PHE A 101 -0.99 -12.93 -12.57
N SER A 102 -0.05 -11.98 -12.49
CA SER A 102 -0.17 -10.65 -13.11
C SER A 102 -1.45 -9.89 -12.71
N CYS A 103 -1.96 -10.16 -11.50
CA CYS A 103 -3.18 -9.53 -11.01
C CYS A 103 -2.89 -8.10 -10.54
N LEU A 104 -3.56 -7.13 -11.18
CA LEU A 104 -3.48 -5.73 -10.79
C LEU A 104 -4.40 -5.46 -9.59
N LEU A 105 -3.84 -4.93 -8.51
CA LEU A 105 -4.63 -4.29 -7.45
C LEU A 105 -4.69 -2.78 -7.74
N PRO A 106 -5.73 -2.26 -8.41
CA PRO A 106 -5.93 -0.83 -8.43
C PRO A 106 -6.16 -0.36 -6.99
N ARG A 107 -5.28 0.51 -6.50
CA ARG A 107 -5.48 1.21 -5.24
C ARG A 107 -6.62 2.20 -5.47
N GLU A 108 -7.74 2.05 -4.75
CA GLU A 108 -8.92 2.94 -4.92
C GLU A 108 -8.67 4.41 -4.59
N GLU A 109 -7.46 4.76 -4.13
CA GLU A 109 -7.05 6.14 -3.82
C GLU A 109 -6.68 6.97 -5.06
N THR A 110 -6.65 6.40 -6.27
CA THR A 110 -6.30 7.16 -7.49
C THR A 110 -7.42 8.11 -7.94
N VAL A 111 -8.69 7.71 -7.76
CA VAL A 111 -9.86 8.48 -8.20
C VAL A 111 -9.97 9.85 -7.51
N PRO A 112 -9.91 9.97 -6.17
CA PRO A 112 -9.99 11.29 -5.52
C PRO A 112 -8.80 12.19 -5.87
N VAL A 113 -7.61 11.63 -6.04
CA VAL A 113 -6.40 12.39 -6.39
C VAL A 113 -6.52 12.99 -7.79
N ILE A 114 -7.02 12.23 -8.77
CA ILE A 114 -7.26 12.74 -10.13
C ILE A 114 -8.32 13.84 -10.12
N ALA A 115 -9.41 13.65 -9.37
CA ALA A 115 -10.49 14.64 -9.27
C ALA A 115 -9.99 15.97 -8.69
N VAL A 116 -9.27 15.96 -7.56
CA VAL A 116 -8.73 17.17 -6.92
C VAL A 116 -7.70 17.85 -7.82
N SER A 117 -6.81 17.07 -8.44
CA SER A 117 -5.78 17.61 -9.34
C SER A 117 -6.39 18.29 -10.57
N SER A 118 -7.43 17.70 -11.16
CA SER A 118 -8.14 18.29 -12.30
C SER A 118 -8.81 19.61 -11.93
N PHE A 119 -9.49 19.67 -10.79
CA PHE A 119 -10.17 20.87 -10.32
C PHE A 119 -9.20 22.04 -10.11
N MET A 120 -8.04 21.77 -9.51
CA MET A 120 -7.00 22.79 -9.29
C MET A 120 -6.46 23.37 -10.61
N LEU A 121 -6.42 22.59 -11.69
CA LEU A 121 -5.97 23.08 -13.01
C LEU A 121 -7.03 23.91 -13.73
N PHE A 122 -8.33 23.67 -13.50
CA PHE A 122 -9.41 24.45 -14.12
C PHE A 122 -9.62 25.81 -13.45
N LEU A 123 -9.33 25.95 -12.15
CA LEU A 123 -9.52 27.19 -11.41
C LEU A 123 -8.81 28.42 -12.03
N PRO A 124 -7.51 28.36 -12.40
CA PRO A 124 -6.82 29.47 -13.05
C PRO A 124 -7.43 29.87 -14.39
N ILE A 125 -7.88 28.90 -15.18
CA ILE A 125 -8.48 29.12 -16.50
C ILE A 125 -9.80 29.88 -16.34
N ILE A 126 -10.66 29.41 -15.44
CA ILE A 126 -11.96 30.05 -15.16
C ILE A 126 -11.74 31.45 -14.58
N PHE A 127 -10.78 31.62 -13.67
CA PHE A 127 -10.45 32.92 -13.09
C PHE A 127 -9.96 33.92 -14.15
N TYR A 128 -9.11 33.48 -15.08
CA TYR A 128 -8.61 34.32 -16.16
C TYR A 128 -9.72 34.72 -17.13
N LEU A 129 -10.55 33.77 -17.56
CA LEU A 129 -11.68 34.03 -18.47
C LEU A 129 -12.72 34.96 -17.85
N SER A 130 -13.07 34.74 -16.58
CA SER A 130 -13.99 35.61 -15.85
C SER A 130 -13.45 37.03 -15.70
N SER A 131 -12.16 37.17 -15.37
CA SER A 131 -11.49 38.48 -15.26
C SER A 131 -11.46 39.21 -16.61
N PHE A 132 -11.17 38.50 -17.71
CA PHE A 132 -11.17 39.07 -19.05
C PHE A 132 -12.56 39.57 -19.47
N LEU A 133 -13.60 38.74 -19.28
CA LEU A 133 -14.99 39.12 -19.58
C LEU A 133 -15.45 40.31 -18.72
N HIS A 134 -15.08 40.33 -17.44
CA HIS A 134 -15.43 41.43 -16.54
C HIS A 134 -14.74 42.75 -16.93
N SER A 135 -13.50 42.68 -17.45
CA SER A 135 -12.76 43.83 -17.97
C SER A 135 -13.41 44.42 -19.22
N GLU A 136 -13.79 43.58 -20.18
CA GLU A 136 -14.48 44.00 -21.41
C GLU A 136 -15.89 44.57 -21.13
N GLN A 137 -16.61 44.02 -20.15
CA GLN A 137 -17.89 44.57 -19.68
C GLN A 137 -17.72 45.97 -19.07
N LYS A 138 -16.64 46.21 -18.30
CA LYS A 138 -16.31 47.55 -17.76
C LYS A 138 -16.02 48.56 -18.88
N LYS A 139 -15.34 48.14 -19.96
CA LYS A 139 -15.09 49.00 -21.13
C LYS A 139 -16.37 49.36 -21.89
N ARG A 140 -17.29 48.40 -22.11
CA ARG A 140 -18.57 48.67 -22.81
C ARG A 140 -19.50 49.60 -22.01
N LYS A 141 -19.51 49.51 -20.68
CA LYS A 141 -20.29 50.42 -19.83
C LYS A 141 -19.76 51.88 -19.82
N LEU A 142 -18.48 52.10 -20.13
CA LEU A 142 -17.90 53.44 -20.21
C LEU A 142 -18.16 54.14 -21.56
N ILE A 143 -18.24 53.38 -22.66
CA ILE A 143 -18.53 53.93 -24.00
C ILE A 143 -19.99 54.38 -24.10
N HIS A 144 -20.92 53.68 -23.43
CA HIS A 144 -22.35 54.00 -23.48
C HIS A 144 -22.78 55.18 -22.59
N ARG A 145 -21.88 55.72 -21.76
CA ARG A 145 -22.14 56.84 -20.82
C ARG A 145 -21.49 58.17 -21.27
N LYS A 146 -20.94 58.24 -22.48
CA LYS A 146 -20.41 59.45 -23.09
C LYS A 146 -21.32 59.88 -24.23
#